data_AF-F3YC21-F1
#
_entry.id   AF-F3YC21-F1
#
_cell.length_a   1.000
_cell.length_b   1.000
_cell.length_c   1.000
_cell.angle_alpha   90.00
_cell.angle_beta   90.00
_cell.angle_gamma   90.00
#
_symmetry.space_group_name_H-M   'P 1'
#
loop_
_entity.id
_entity.type
_entity.pdbx_description
1 polymer ?
#
loop_
_entity_poly.entity_id
_entity_poly.type
_entity_poly.pdbx_seq_one_letter_code
_entity_poly.pdbx_strand_id
1 'polypeptide(L)'
;MNFNKLLKFEIQKYLEILDEGFYTMQPICVKKFTEQLLISKKTFYRYVNRIQALIKDYEFQKNLMVNISSTGYLIIEEKRSGAFLDFRLQFLQNIPDIWLLKQVIEKNTINLGKATYIYGISESSLRKSLTRLQRQLNSIGLIITRADYQLVGSELQIRYFIHSFYRWLGLSIDESTESKRIVEWSCSFFGLMINVSQRHWLSQMVAILLWRFELKKQIDQNEIHIFQLAESNNFVLFYDWFIKKIRLPSEEIQFLYLILQAKFFSFFKRRFHDLWFYEQQTKPTRLFELTVYIMKQLREQFREYPLIFTDDSFIYFFVFIFIIVYSKIFHFLN
;
A
#
# COMPACT_ATOMS: atom_id res chain seq x y z
N MET A 1 1.38 -0.47 6.95
CA MET A 1 1.31 0.73 7.82
C MET A 1 -0.13 0.98 8.27
N ASN A 2 -0.38 1.42 9.51
CA ASN A 2 -1.74 1.81 9.94
C ASN A 2 -1.95 3.32 9.70
N PHE A 3 -2.59 3.68 8.59
CA PHE A 3 -2.85 5.07 8.19
C PHE A 3 -3.80 5.82 9.13
N ASN A 4 -4.65 5.11 9.89
CA ASN A 4 -5.54 5.76 10.85
C ASN A 4 -4.72 6.55 11.88
N LYS A 5 -3.52 6.08 12.25
CA LYS A 5 -2.62 6.78 13.19
C LYS A 5 -2.17 8.17 12.72
N LEU A 6 -2.29 8.49 11.43
CA LEU A 6 -2.00 9.82 10.89
C LEU A 6 -3.08 10.86 11.26
N LEU A 7 -4.29 10.39 11.55
CA LEU A 7 -5.47 11.23 11.74
C LEU A 7 -5.60 11.68 13.20
N LYS A 8 -6.46 12.67 13.44
CA LYS A 8 -6.88 13.03 14.81
C LYS A 8 -7.55 11.84 15.50
N PHE A 9 -7.36 11.73 16.83
CA PHE A 9 -7.92 10.64 17.64
C PHE A 9 -9.42 10.42 17.42
N GLU A 10 -10.21 11.49 17.36
CA GLU A 10 -11.66 11.38 17.13
C GLU A 10 -12.00 10.73 15.77
N ILE A 11 -11.29 11.13 14.72
CA ILE A 11 -11.45 10.56 13.38
C ILE A 11 -11.04 9.09 13.35
N GLN A 12 -9.97 8.73 14.09
CA GLN A 12 -9.59 7.32 14.25
C GLN A 12 -10.73 6.50 14.83
N LYS A 13 -11.41 7.03 15.86
CA LYS A 13 -12.56 6.36 16.48
C LYS A 13 -13.76 6.25 15.54
N TYR A 14 -14.00 7.23 14.67
CA TYR A 14 -15.03 7.12 13.64
C TYR A 14 -14.74 5.98 12.67
N LEU A 15 -13.50 5.89 12.17
CA LEU A 15 -13.09 4.81 11.28
C LEU A 15 -13.12 3.45 11.96
N GLU A 16 -12.64 3.33 13.21
CA GLU A 16 -12.71 2.08 13.97
C GLU A 16 -14.17 1.60 14.14
N ILE A 17 -15.11 2.50 14.44
CA ILE A 17 -16.53 2.15 14.55
C ILE A 17 -17.11 1.70 13.21
N LEU A 18 -16.82 2.43 12.14
CA LEU A 18 -17.32 2.17 10.79
C LEU A 18 -16.74 0.88 10.21
N ASP A 19 -15.42 0.73 10.24
CA ASP A 19 -14.71 -0.42 9.68
C ASP A 19 -15.11 -1.70 10.43
N GLU A 20 -15.15 -1.69 11.77
CA GLU A 20 -15.55 -2.89 12.55
C GLU A 20 -17.01 -3.29 12.27
N GLY A 21 -17.93 -2.33 12.25
CA GLY A 21 -19.34 -2.58 11.96
C GLY A 21 -19.58 -3.10 10.55
N PHE A 22 -18.77 -2.65 9.59
CA PHE A 22 -18.83 -3.13 8.21
C PHE A 22 -18.19 -4.51 8.03
N TYR A 23 -16.98 -4.76 8.57
CA TYR A 23 -16.30 -6.04 8.36
C TYR A 23 -16.99 -7.22 9.05
N THR A 24 -17.65 -6.98 10.17
CA THR A 24 -18.36 -8.04 10.88
C THR A 24 -19.72 -8.34 10.27
N MET A 25 -20.35 -7.39 9.58
CA MET A 25 -21.74 -7.50 9.05
C MET A 25 -22.74 -8.04 10.10
N GLN A 26 -22.45 -7.83 11.39
CA GLN A 26 -23.22 -8.35 12.51
C GLN A 26 -23.43 -7.24 13.55
N PRO A 27 -24.54 -7.26 14.31
CA PRO A 27 -24.75 -6.32 15.39
C PRO A 27 -23.64 -6.38 16.45
N ILE A 28 -23.00 -5.25 16.75
CA ILE A 28 -21.90 -5.17 17.73
C ILE A 28 -22.44 -4.74 19.09
N CYS A 29 -22.18 -5.52 20.13
CA CYS A 29 -22.56 -5.14 21.51
C CYS A 29 -21.80 -3.87 21.94
N VAL A 30 -22.53 -2.76 22.16
CA VAL A 30 -21.92 -1.46 22.48
C VAL A 30 -21.07 -1.52 23.74
N LYS A 31 -21.49 -2.27 24.77
CA LYS A 31 -20.73 -2.40 26.02
C LYS A 31 -19.32 -2.96 25.77
N LYS A 32 -19.24 -4.11 25.10
CA LYS A 32 -17.96 -4.76 24.78
C LYS A 32 -17.09 -3.87 23.90
N PHE A 33 -17.70 -3.22 22.90
CA PHE A 33 -16.96 -2.40 21.97
C PHE A 33 -16.43 -1.12 22.61
N THR A 34 -17.16 -0.50 23.53
CA THR A 34 -16.66 0.65 24.28
C THR A 34 -15.46 0.33 25.17
N GLU A 35 -15.44 -0.87 25.75
CA GLU A 35 -14.31 -1.38 26.52
C GLU A 35 -13.08 -1.59 25.62
N GLN A 36 -13.27 -2.18 24.43
CA GLN A 36 -12.20 -2.35 23.43
C GLN A 36 -11.65 -1.01 22.92
N LEU A 37 -12.54 -0.04 22.65
CA LEU A 37 -12.17 1.28 22.15
C LEU A 37 -11.57 2.19 23.24
N LEU A 38 -11.64 1.77 24.51
CA LEU A 38 -11.23 2.54 25.70
C LEU A 38 -11.93 3.90 25.81
N ILE A 39 -13.24 3.93 25.54
CA ILE A 39 -14.06 5.15 25.63
C ILE A 39 -15.33 4.92 26.45
N SER A 40 -15.88 5.99 27.03
CA SER A 40 -17.17 5.90 27.73
C SER A 40 -18.31 5.63 26.74
N LYS A 41 -19.39 4.99 27.22
CA LYS A 41 -20.63 4.83 26.45
C LYS A 41 -21.17 6.17 25.94
N LYS A 42 -21.18 7.21 26.78
CA LYS A 42 -21.63 8.56 26.40
C LYS A 42 -20.82 9.11 25.22
N THR A 43 -19.51 8.91 25.22
CA THR A 43 -18.62 9.31 24.12
C THR A 43 -18.94 8.52 22.85
N PHE A 44 -19.17 7.22 22.97
CA PHE A 44 -19.55 6.36 21.85
C PHE A 44 -20.87 6.77 21.20
N TYR A 45 -21.93 7.02 21.99
CA TYR A 45 -23.20 7.53 21.47
C TYR A 45 -23.03 8.85 20.71
N ARG A 46 -22.22 9.77 21.25
CA ARG A 46 -21.90 11.02 20.57
C ARG A 46 -21.20 10.78 19.22
N TYR A 47 -20.28 9.83 19.16
CA TYR A 47 -19.59 9.47 17.93
C TYR A 47 -20.53 8.87 16.89
N VAL A 48 -21.42 7.96 17.28
CA VAL A 48 -22.43 7.40 16.39
C VAL A 48 -23.38 8.47 15.86
N ASN A 49 -23.85 9.38 16.73
CA ASN A 49 -24.69 10.51 16.30
C ASN A 49 -23.97 11.41 15.29
N ARG A 50 -22.65 11.62 15.46
CA ARG A 50 -21.86 12.39 14.49
C ARG A 50 -21.71 11.65 13.17
N ILE A 51 -21.48 10.34 13.19
CA ILE A 51 -21.45 9.50 11.98
C ILE A 51 -22.79 9.58 11.24
N GLN A 52 -23.92 9.46 11.96
CA GLN A 52 -25.26 9.61 11.37
C GLN A 52 -25.48 10.98 10.74
N ALA A 53 -24.98 12.06 11.37
CA ALA A 53 -25.02 13.39 10.78
C ALA A 53 -24.21 13.45 9.48
N LEU A 54 -22.98 12.90 9.47
CA LEU A 54 -22.15 12.84 8.26
C LEU A 54 -22.80 12.03 7.13
N ILE A 55 -23.48 10.92 7.45
CA ILE A 55 -24.25 10.14 6.47
C ILE A 55 -25.34 11.01 5.81
N LYS A 56 -26.00 11.87 6.57
CA LYS A 56 -27.00 12.82 6.05
C LYS A 56 -26.34 13.94 5.24
N ASP A 57 -25.27 14.54 5.77
CA ASP A 57 -24.54 15.65 5.13
C ASP A 57 -23.96 15.23 3.78
N TYR A 58 -23.59 13.95 3.61
CA TYR A 58 -23.11 13.37 2.36
C TYR A 58 -24.20 12.69 1.52
N GLU A 59 -25.46 12.80 1.92
CA GLU A 59 -26.63 12.28 1.20
C GLU A 59 -26.69 10.73 1.06
N PHE A 60 -26.07 9.99 1.99
CA PHE A 60 -26.05 8.52 1.99
C PHE A 60 -27.22 7.87 2.75
N GLN A 61 -28.11 8.62 3.39
CA GLN A 61 -29.18 8.09 4.27
C GLN A 61 -30.13 7.08 3.59
N LYS A 62 -30.24 7.12 2.25
CA LYS A 62 -31.04 6.15 1.48
C LYS A 62 -30.33 4.80 1.29
N ASN A 63 -29.00 4.80 1.34
CA ASN A 63 -28.14 3.68 0.95
C ASN A 63 -27.37 3.05 2.12
N LEU A 64 -27.13 3.83 3.18
CA LEU A 64 -26.37 3.41 4.36
C LEU A 64 -27.06 3.90 5.64
N MET A 65 -27.17 3.02 6.62
CA MET A 65 -27.73 3.34 7.93
C MET A 65 -26.81 2.86 9.04
N VAL A 66 -26.61 3.70 10.05
CA VAL A 66 -25.85 3.37 11.26
C VAL A 66 -26.73 3.73 12.44
N ASN A 67 -27.08 2.76 13.29
CA ASN A 67 -27.98 2.97 14.43
C ASN A 67 -27.52 2.18 15.65
N ILE A 68 -28.03 2.56 16.82
CA ILE A 68 -27.91 1.75 18.03
C ILE A 68 -29.31 1.25 18.38
N SER A 69 -29.46 -0.07 18.52
CA SER A 69 -30.71 -0.70 18.93
C SER A 69 -31.07 -0.30 20.36
N SER A 70 -32.36 -0.43 20.71
CA SER A 70 -32.84 -0.29 22.09
C SER A 70 -32.16 -1.27 23.06
N THR A 71 -31.72 -2.42 22.56
CA THR A 71 -30.98 -3.44 23.31
C THR A 71 -29.49 -3.17 23.45
N GLY A 72 -28.98 -2.05 22.90
CA GLY A 72 -27.59 -1.62 23.07
C GLY A 72 -26.60 -2.26 22.08
N TYR A 73 -27.03 -2.54 20.85
CA TYR A 73 -26.17 -3.03 19.78
C TYR A 73 -26.02 -1.98 18.69
N LEU A 74 -24.80 -1.76 18.21
CA LEU A 74 -24.52 -0.99 17.00
C LEU A 74 -24.89 -1.86 15.78
N ILE A 75 -25.68 -1.29 14.87
CA ILE A 75 -26.12 -1.92 13.64
C ILE A 75 -25.70 -1.01 12.49
N ILE A 76 -24.93 -1.55 11.55
CA ILE A 76 -24.61 -0.90 10.27
C ILE A 76 -25.30 -1.72 9.17
N GLU A 77 -26.10 -1.06 8.35
CA GLU A 77 -26.86 -1.68 7.28
C GLU A 77 -26.60 -0.97 5.95
N GLU A 78 -26.16 -1.74 4.96
CA GLU A 78 -26.08 -1.30 3.56
C GLU A 78 -27.36 -1.69 2.81
N LYS A 79 -28.08 -0.70 2.30
CA LYS A 79 -29.25 -0.90 1.44
C LYS A 79 -28.87 -1.04 -0.03
N ARG A 80 -27.72 -0.47 -0.42
CA ARG A 80 -27.09 -0.65 -1.73
C ARG A 80 -25.70 -1.22 -1.52
N SER A 81 -25.38 -2.29 -2.25
CA SER A 81 -24.04 -2.87 -2.25
C SER A 81 -22.96 -1.81 -2.57
N GLY A 82 -21.93 -1.74 -1.73
CA GLY A 82 -20.81 -0.81 -1.87
C GLY A 82 -21.06 0.61 -1.33
N ALA A 83 -22.25 0.90 -0.79
CA ALA A 83 -22.56 2.23 -0.26
C ALA A 83 -21.65 2.66 0.91
N PHE A 84 -21.21 1.71 1.73
CA PHE A 84 -20.25 1.95 2.81
C PHE A 84 -18.89 2.36 2.25
N LEU A 85 -18.39 1.67 1.22
CA LEU A 85 -17.10 1.99 0.62
C LEU A 85 -17.12 3.39 -0.01
N ASP A 86 -18.22 3.73 -0.70
CA ASP A 86 -18.43 5.06 -1.27
C ASP A 86 -18.52 6.14 -0.18
N PHE A 87 -19.28 5.89 0.90
CA PHE A 87 -19.35 6.79 2.05
C PHE A 87 -18.00 6.97 2.72
N ARG A 88 -17.26 5.88 2.96
CA ARG A 88 -15.93 5.88 3.57
C ARG A 88 -14.95 6.68 2.72
N LEU A 89 -14.98 6.49 1.40
CA LEU A 89 -14.16 7.24 0.46
C LEU A 89 -14.46 8.74 0.56
N GLN A 90 -15.74 9.13 0.49
CA GLN A 90 -16.15 10.54 0.58
C GLN A 90 -15.82 11.14 1.95
N PHE A 91 -16.02 10.40 3.04
CA PHE A 91 -15.62 10.83 4.37
C PHE A 91 -14.12 11.07 4.47
N LEU A 92 -13.29 10.14 3.97
CA LEU A 92 -11.85 10.28 3.98
C LEU A 92 -11.37 11.49 3.17
N GLN A 93 -11.92 11.71 1.98
CA GLN A 93 -11.55 12.86 1.15
C GLN A 93 -11.88 14.22 1.79
N ASN A 94 -12.88 14.26 2.67
CA ASN A 94 -13.28 15.48 3.38
C ASN A 94 -12.49 15.72 4.68
N ILE A 95 -11.54 14.86 5.06
CA ILE A 95 -10.69 15.08 6.23
C ILE A 95 -9.52 16.01 5.86
N PRO A 96 -9.34 17.14 6.58
CA PRO A 96 -8.27 18.11 6.31
C PRO A 96 -6.85 17.51 6.37
N ASP A 97 -6.62 16.57 7.29
CA ASP A 97 -5.32 15.90 7.44
C ASP A 97 -4.97 15.06 6.20
N ILE A 98 -5.99 14.43 5.58
CA ILE A 98 -5.84 13.63 4.37
C ILE A 98 -5.58 14.53 3.17
N TRP A 99 -6.32 15.65 3.08
CA TRP A 99 -6.06 16.66 2.06
C TRP A 99 -4.63 17.21 2.14
N LEU A 100 -4.17 17.61 3.33
CA LEU A 100 -2.80 18.09 3.55
C LEU A 100 -1.77 17.06 3.10
N LEU A 101 -1.94 15.80 3.51
CA LEU A 101 -1.03 14.73 3.13
C LEU A 101 -1.02 14.47 1.62
N LYS A 102 -2.18 14.53 0.97
CA LYS A 102 -2.30 14.44 -0.49
C LYS A 102 -1.54 15.58 -1.19
N GLN A 103 -1.65 16.82 -0.69
CA GLN A 103 -0.88 17.96 -1.24
C GLN A 103 0.64 17.76 -1.08
N VAL A 104 1.09 17.25 0.07
CA VAL A 104 2.50 16.91 0.34
C VAL A 104 3.02 15.86 -0.64
N ILE A 105 2.22 14.81 -0.90
CA ILE A 105 2.57 13.72 -1.82
C ILE A 105 2.62 14.23 -3.27
N GLU A 106 1.59 14.95 -3.70
CA GLU A 106 1.41 15.41 -5.08
C GLU A 106 2.29 16.63 -5.41
N LYS A 107 3.04 17.16 -4.44
CA LYS A 107 3.88 18.35 -4.55
C LYS A 107 3.14 19.60 -5.04
N ASN A 108 1.86 19.71 -4.70
CA ASN A 108 1.15 20.95 -4.88
C ASN A 108 1.64 21.93 -3.81
N THR A 109 1.99 23.16 -4.20
CA THR A 109 2.26 24.24 -3.24
C THR A 109 1.12 24.30 -2.23
N ILE A 110 1.41 24.02 -0.96
CA ILE A 110 0.40 24.02 0.10
C ILE A 110 -0.04 25.45 0.35
N ASN A 111 -1.14 25.84 -0.29
CA ASN A 111 -1.81 27.10 0.00
C ASN A 111 -2.69 26.90 1.24
N LEU A 112 -2.13 27.19 2.41
CA LEU A 112 -2.86 27.10 3.69
C LEU A 112 -4.08 28.02 3.71
N GLY A 113 -4.03 29.19 3.05
CA GLY A 113 -5.19 30.08 2.91
C GLY A 113 -6.35 29.41 2.19
N LYS A 114 -6.10 28.75 1.04
CA LYS A 114 -7.13 27.96 0.33
C LYS A 114 -7.70 26.85 1.22
N ALA A 115 -6.85 26.18 2.01
CA ALA A 115 -7.29 25.15 2.94
C ALA A 115 -8.17 25.72 4.07
N THR A 116 -7.83 26.90 4.62
CA THR A 116 -8.65 27.56 5.64
C THR A 116 -10.04 27.91 5.11
N TYR A 117 -10.12 28.36 3.85
CA TYR A 117 -11.39 28.69 3.18
C TYR A 117 -12.26 27.43 2.97
N ILE A 118 -11.68 26.37 2.40
CA ILE A 118 -12.43 25.13 2.08
C ILE A 118 -12.93 24.43 3.35
N TYR A 119 -12.09 24.33 4.37
CA TYR A 119 -12.40 23.53 5.56
C TYR A 119 -12.93 24.35 6.74
N GLY A 120 -12.92 25.69 6.66
CA GLY A 120 -13.30 26.57 7.77
C GLY A 120 -12.39 26.44 9.00
N ILE A 121 -11.12 26.02 8.80
CA ILE A 121 -10.17 25.74 9.88
C ILE A 121 -9.10 26.82 9.91
N SER A 122 -8.72 27.27 11.11
CA SER A 122 -7.63 28.24 11.25
C SER A 122 -6.28 27.69 10.78
N GLU A 123 -5.45 28.56 10.22
CA GLU A 123 -4.11 28.20 9.75
C GLU A 123 -3.26 27.57 10.87
N SER A 124 -3.37 28.09 12.10
CA SER A 124 -2.68 27.54 13.27
C SER A 124 -3.06 26.08 13.55
N SER A 125 -4.31 25.70 13.31
CA SER A 125 -4.78 24.32 13.43
C SER A 125 -4.24 23.43 12.32
N LEU A 126 -4.16 23.93 11.08
CA LEU A 126 -3.55 23.21 9.96
C LEU A 126 -2.05 22.97 10.19
N ARG A 127 -1.32 23.97 10.72
CA ARG A 127 0.10 23.83 11.11
C ARG A 127 0.29 22.77 12.20
N LYS A 128 -0.61 22.68 13.17
CA LYS A 128 -0.62 21.60 14.18
C LYS A 128 -0.84 20.23 13.52
N SER A 129 -1.72 20.14 12.53
CA SER A 129 -1.93 18.91 11.75
C SER A 129 -0.68 18.50 10.97
N LEU A 130 -0.01 19.42 10.28
CA LEU A 130 1.26 19.15 9.59
C LEU A 130 2.35 18.67 10.57
N THR A 131 2.43 19.28 11.76
CA THR A 131 3.38 18.85 12.80
C THR A 131 3.10 17.42 13.28
N ARG A 132 1.82 17.03 13.40
CA ARG A 132 1.44 15.65 13.74
C ARG A 132 1.81 14.69 12.63
N LEU A 133 1.49 15.02 11.37
CA LEU A 133 1.86 14.21 10.21
C LEU A 133 3.37 14.01 10.13
N GLN A 134 4.16 15.07 10.30
CA GLN A 134 5.62 15.02 10.36
C GLN A 134 6.13 13.99 11.37
N ARG A 135 5.60 14.03 12.61
CA ARG A 135 6.04 13.10 13.67
C ARG A 135 5.76 11.65 13.31
N GLN A 136 4.61 11.38 12.68
CA GLN A 136 4.25 10.02 12.27
C GLN A 136 5.08 9.55 11.07
N LEU A 137 5.30 10.41 10.07
CA LEU A 137 6.13 10.10 8.91
C LEU A 137 7.60 9.85 9.31
N ASN A 138 8.12 10.61 10.27
CA ASN A 138 9.48 10.40 10.78
C ASN A 138 9.68 8.97 11.31
N SER A 139 8.65 8.37 11.92
CA SER A 139 8.73 7.00 12.47
C SER A 139 8.92 5.91 11.40
N ILE A 140 8.68 6.24 10.13
CA ILE A 140 8.87 5.36 8.98
C ILE A 140 9.95 5.87 8.02
N GLY A 141 10.81 6.78 8.48
CA GLY A 141 11.93 7.31 7.69
C GLY A 141 11.54 8.33 6.61
N LEU A 142 10.35 8.94 6.72
CA LEU A 142 9.88 9.98 5.80
C LEU A 142 9.78 11.34 6.50
N ILE A 143 10.10 12.42 5.79
CA ILE A 143 10.20 13.77 6.33
C ILE A 143 9.43 14.72 5.40
N ILE A 144 8.67 15.66 5.97
CA ILE A 144 8.14 16.83 5.25
C ILE A 144 9.10 18.00 5.46
N THR A 145 9.61 18.58 4.40
CA THR A 145 10.49 19.76 4.47
C THR A 145 9.73 21.00 4.93
N ARG A 146 10.41 21.90 5.64
CA ARG A 146 9.76 23.10 6.20
C ARG A 146 9.49 24.19 5.17
N ALA A 147 10.34 24.31 4.16
CA ALA A 147 10.30 25.43 3.20
C ALA A 147 9.17 25.26 2.18
N ASP A 148 9.00 24.05 1.66
CA ASP A 148 8.16 23.74 0.51
C ASP A 148 7.22 22.54 0.74
N TYR A 149 7.23 21.97 1.95
CA TYR A 149 6.39 20.85 2.35
C TYR A 149 6.51 19.61 1.44
N GLN A 150 7.70 19.38 0.87
CA GLN A 150 7.99 18.20 0.08
C GLN A 150 8.19 16.98 0.98
N LEU A 151 7.69 15.83 0.52
CA LEU A 151 8.01 14.53 1.08
C LEU A 151 9.41 14.09 0.64
N VAL A 152 10.29 13.87 1.62
CA VAL A 152 11.69 13.47 1.46
C VAL A 152 11.97 12.20 2.27
N GLY A 153 12.83 11.34 1.73
CA GLY A 153 13.20 10.03 2.28
C GLY A 153 13.76 9.15 1.16
N SER A 154 14.00 7.88 1.45
CA SER A 154 14.34 6.90 0.39
C SER A 154 13.21 6.84 -0.63
N GLU A 155 13.55 6.85 -1.92
CA GLU A 155 12.55 6.87 -2.98
C GLU A 155 11.75 5.56 -3.02
N LEU A 156 12.37 4.42 -2.67
CA LEU A 156 11.68 3.15 -2.45
C LEU A 156 10.56 3.29 -1.40
N GLN A 157 10.90 3.88 -0.24
CA GLN A 157 9.97 4.08 0.87
C GLN A 157 8.86 5.07 0.50
N ILE A 158 9.19 6.14 -0.23
CA ILE A 158 8.20 7.12 -0.72
C ILE A 158 7.20 6.43 -1.66
N ARG A 159 7.67 5.66 -2.65
CA ARG A 159 6.79 4.97 -3.61
C ARG A 159 5.89 3.94 -2.93
N TYR A 160 6.43 3.17 -1.99
CA TYR A 160 5.64 2.26 -1.17
C TYR A 160 4.57 3.00 -0.34
N PHE A 161 4.96 4.12 0.28
CA PHE A 161 4.04 4.94 1.08
C PHE A 161 2.90 5.49 0.22
N ILE A 162 3.21 6.04 -0.96
CA ILE A 162 2.23 6.55 -1.92
C ILE A 162 1.24 5.44 -2.31
N HIS A 163 1.74 4.29 -2.76
CA HIS A 163 0.91 3.16 -3.16
C HIS A 163 -0.04 2.74 -2.03
N SER A 164 0.50 2.56 -0.82
CA SER A 164 -0.29 2.15 0.34
C SER A 164 -1.31 3.19 0.78
N PHE A 165 -0.98 4.47 0.64
CA PHE A 165 -1.85 5.59 1.00
C PHE A 165 -3.08 5.67 0.10
N TYR A 166 -2.88 5.72 -1.23
CA TYR A 166 -4.01 5.76 -2.18
C TYR A 166 -4.86 4.50 -2.06
N ARG A 167 -4.24 3.33 -1.88
CA ARG A 167 -4.98 2.10 -1.62
C ARG A 167 -5.84 2.17 -0.36
N TRP A 168 -5.28 2.64 0.76
CA TRP A 168 -6.04 2.77 2.01
C TRP A 168 -7.19 3.78 1.89
N LEU A 169 -7.00 4.84 1.09
CA LEU A 169 -8.05 5.79 0.75
C LEU A 169 -9.17 5.18 -0.11
N GLY A 170 -8.89 4.09 -0.84
CA GLY A 170 -9.80 3.57 -1.87
C GLY A 170 -9.72 4.37 -3.17
N LEU A 171 -8.57 4.98 -3.45
CA LEU A 171 -8.30 5.73 -4.66
C LEU A 171 -7.19 5.07 -5.49
N SER A 172 -7.21 5.35 -6.78
CA SER A 172 -6.14 5.02 -7.72
C SER A 172 -5.45 6.29 -8.19
N ILE A 173 -4.17 6.16 -8.52
CA ILE A 173 -3.45 7.11 -9.34
C ILE A 173 -3.81 6.83 -10.80
N ASP A 174 -3.86 7.90 -11.60
CA ASP A 174 -4.18 7.82 -13.02
C ASP A 174 -3.16 6.96 -13.77
N GLU A 175 -3.65 5.93 -14.44
CA GLU A 175 -2.83 5.01 -15.21
C GLU A 175 -2.61 5.57 -16.63
N SER A 176 -1.38 5.98 -16.92
CA SER A 176 -1.00 6.38 -18.28
C SER A 176 -1.02 5.18 -19.23
N THR A 177 -1.19 5.44 -20.54
CA THR A 177 -1.07 4.41 -21.57
C THR A 177 0.26 3.65 -21.48
N GLU A 178 1.33 4.35 -21.11
CA GLU A 178 2.65 3.74 -20.92
C GLU A 178 2.64 2.78 -19.73
N SER A 179 2.07 3.16 -18.57
CA SER A 179 1.99 2.28 -17.41
C SER A 179 1.31 0.93 -17.74
N LYS A 180 0.21 0.98 -18.49
CA LYS A 180 -0.53 -0.22 -18.94
C LYS A 180 0.31 -1.09 -19.88
N ARG A 181 1.05 -0.49 -20.81
CA ARG A 181 1.96 -1.22 -21.71
C ARG A 181 3.07 -1.94 -20.94
N ILE A 182 3.69 -1.25 -19.97
CA ILE A 182 4.74 -1.84 -19.12
C ILE A 182 4.19 -3.05 -18.35
N VAL A 183 2.96 -2.96 -17.83
CA VAL A 183 2.29 -4.07 -17.16
C VAL A 183 2.07 -5.24 -18.12
N GLU A 184 1.52 -5.00 -19.30
CA GLU A 184 1.28 -6.03 -20.32
C GLU A 184 2.58 -6.71 -20.76
N TRP A 185 3.62 -5.92 -20.95
CA TRP A 185 4.95 -6.37 -21.28
C TRP A 185 5.55 -7.23 -20.17
N SER A 186 5.40 -6.83 -18.91
CA SER A 186 5.84 -7.60 -17.75
C SER A 186 5.10 -8.94 -17.66
N CYS A 187 3.77 -8.90 -17.88
CA CYS A 187 2.95 -10.10 -17.91
C CYS A 187 3.37 -11.05 -19.05
N SER A 188 3.63 -10.52 -20.24
CA SER A 188 4.04 -11.30 -21.40
C SER A 188 5.42 -11.93 -21.21
N PHE A 189 6.39 -11.15 -20.71
CA PHE A 189 7.74 -11.64 -20.46
C PHE A 189 7.74 -12.82 -19.49
N PHE A 190 7.18 -12.62 -18.29
CA PHE A 190 7.15 -13.62 -17.22
C PHE A 190 6.08 -14.70 -17.40
N GLY A 191 5.14 -14.52 -18.32
CA GLY A 191 3.97 -15.39 -18.47
C GLY A 191 3.05 -15.34 -17.26
N LEU A 192 2.82 -14.14 -16.69
CA LEU A 192 2.03 -13.94 -15.48
C LEU A 192 0.56 -14.25 -15.72
N MET A 193 0.03 -15.22 -14.97
CA MET A 193 -1.41 -15.48 -14.90
C MET A 193 -2.01 -14.80 -13.67
N ILE A 194 -2.16 -13.47 -13.75
CA ILE A 194 -2.70 -12.63 -12.68
C ILE A 194 -4.13 -12.17 -12.99
N ASN A 195 -4.97 -12.08 -11.96
CA ASN A 195 -6.35 -11.63 -12.09
C ASN A 195 -6.47 -10.10 -12.28
N VAL A 196 -7.68 -9.60 -12.50
CA VAL A 196 -7.95 -8.17 -12.76
C VAL A 196 -7.45 -7.29 -11.61
N SER A 197 -7.71 -7.66 -10.35
CA SER A 197 -7.28 -6.89 -9.17
C SER A 197 -5.76 -6.82 -9.04
N GLN A 198 -5.08 -7.95 -9.25
CA GLN A 198 -3.62 -8.05 -9.22
C GLN A 198 -2.97 -7.24 -10.36
N ARG A 199 -3.57 -7.28 -11.56
CA ARG A 199 -3.13 -6.48 -12.70
C ARG A 199 -3.29 -4.99 -12.42
N HIS A 200 -4.42 -4.58 -11.83
CA HIS A 200 -4.63 -3.20 -11.41
C HIS A 200 -3.57 -2.79 -10.37
N TRP A 201 -3.27 -3.63 -9.36
CA TRP A 201 -2.21 -3.32 -8.40
C TRP A 201 -0.84 -3.12 -9.04
N LEU A 202 -0.45 -4.01 -9.97
CA LEU A 202 0.80 -3.84 -10.71
C LEU A 202 0.77 -2.54 -11.53
N SER A 203 -0.34 -2.21 -12.17
CA SER A 203 -0.54 -0.96 -12.91
C SER A 203 -0.36 0.27 -12.01
N GLN A 204 -0.92 0.25 -10.81
CA GLN A 204 -0.76 1.33 -9.83
C GLN A 204 0.70 1.49 -9.38
N MET A 205 1.42 0.40 -9.14
CA MET A 205 2.86 0.47 -8.80
C MET A 205 3.70 1.04 -9.95
N VAL A 206 3.40 0.66 -11.19
CA VAL A 206 4.07 1.18 -12.39
C VAL A 206 3.71 2.65 -12.64
N ALA A 207 2.44 3.04 -12.47
CA ALA A 207 2.00 4.42 -12.61
C ALA A 207 2.74 5.33 -11.60
N ILE A 208 2.90 4.89 -10.36
CA ILE A 208 3.70 5.61 -9.35
C ILE A 208 5.16 5.72 -9.78
N LEU A 209 5.76 4.62 -10.27
CA LEU A 209 7.13 4.62 -10.77
C LEU A 209 7.32 5.70 -11.85
N LEU A 210 6.47 5.68 -12.89
CA LEU A 210 6.55 6.63 -13.99
C LEU A 210 6.31 8.07 -13.52
N TRP A 211 5.28 8.29 -12.70
CA TRP A 211 4.96 9.61 -12.16
C TRP A 211 6.13 10.20 -11.36
N ARG A 212 6.77 9.39 -10.51
CA ARG A 212 7.93 9.83 -9.73
C ARG A 212 9.15 10.09 -10.60
N PHE A 213 9.35 9.25 -11.62
CA PHE A 213 10.39 9.44 -12.62
C PHE A 213 10.23 10.77 -13.39
N GLU A 214 9.01 11.10 -13.84
CA GLU A 214 8.68 12.37 -14.51
C GLU A 214 8.97 13.58 -13.61
N LEU A 215 8.74 13.43 -12.30
CA LEU A 215 9.08 14.43 -11.28
C LEU A 215 10.59 14.50 -10.96
N LYS A 216 11.44 13.81 -11.71
CA LYS A 216 12.89 13.66 -11.48
C LYS A 216 13.22 13.13 -10.08
N LYS A 217 12.33 12.30 -9.53
CA LYS A 217 12.53 11.59 -8.25
C LYS A 217 12.81 10.13 -8.57
N GLN A 218 14.08 9.88 -8.85
CA GLN A 218 14.60 8.59 -9.23
C GLN A 218 15.11 7.85 -8.01
N ILE A 219 15.17 6.53 -8.11
CA ILE A 219 15.82 5.73 -7.08
C ILE A 219 17.33 5.95 -7.21
N ASP A 220 17.97 6.23 -6.07
CA ASP A 220 19.42 6.37 -6.00
C ASP A 220 20.09 5.05 -6.37
N GLN A 221 21.15 5.13 -7.18
CA GLN A 221 22.04 4.00 -7.46
C GLN A 221 22.48 3.31 -6.17
N ASN A 222 22.79 4.04 -5.11
CA ASN A 222 23.21 3.46 -3.84
C ASN A 222 22.09 2.64 -3.15
N GLU A 223 20.83 2.99 -3.35
CA GLU A 223 19.69 2.23 -2.83
C GLU A 223 19.52 0.90 -3.60
N ILE A 224 19.88 0.88 -4.88
CA ILE A 224 19.71 -0.28 -5.77
C ILE A 224 20.95 -1.16 -5.87
N HIS A 225 22.17 -0.61 -5.75
CA HIS A 225 23.42 -1.39 -5.80
C HIS A 225 23.52 -2.43 -4.69
N ILE A 226 22.81 -2.19 -3.56
CA ILE A 226 22.58 -3.20 -2.52
C ILE A 226 22.01 -4.49 -3.11
N PHE A 227 21.37 -4.45 -4.27
CA PHE A 227 20.63 -5.56 -4.84
C PHE A 227 21.42 -6.48 -5.79
N GLN A 228 22.64 -6.11 -6.19
CA GLN A 228 23.56 -6.91 -7.02
C GLN A 228 22.90 -7.67 -8.20
N LEU A 229 21.84 -7.10 -8.80
CA LEU A 229 21.00 -7.79 -9.78
C LEU A 229 21.69 -8.05 -11.12
N ALA A 230 22.75 -7.31 -11.43
CA ALA A 230 23.54 -7.48 -12.65
C ALA A 230 24.10 -8.91 -12.79
N GLU A 231 24.22 -9.65 -11.69
CA GLU A 231 24.65 -11.04 -11.67
C GLU A 231 23.51 -12.04 -11.89
N SER A 232 22.23 -11.64 -11.97
CA SER A 232 21.12 -12.56 -12.26
C SER A 232 20.89 -12.67 -13.77
N ASN A 233 20.91 -13.89 -14.32
CA ASN A 233 20.65 -14.10 -15.75
C ASN A 233 19.18 -13.78 -16.08
N ASN A 234 18.25 -14.09 -15.17
CA ASN A 234 16.85 -13.66 -15.28
C ASN A 234 16.72 -12.14 -15.38
N PHE A 235 17.47 -11.39 -14.58
CA PHE A 235 17.47 -9.93 -14.66
C PHE A 235 18.07 -9.46 -15.98
N VAL A 236 19.20 -10.00 -16.42
CA VAL A 236 19.81 -9.64 -17.72
C VAL A 236 18.83 -9.86 -18.88
N LEU A 237 18.18 -11.04 -18.93
CA LEU A 237 17.16 -11.34 -19.94
C LEU A 237 15.98 -10.37 -19.89
N PHE A 238 15.53 -10.03 -18.69
CA PHE A 238 14.46 -9.06 -18.48
C PHE A 238 14.89 -7.67 -18.97
N TYR A 239 16.07 -7.22 -18.56
CA TYR A 239 16.64 -5.92 -18.90
C TYR A 239 16.80 -5.76 -20.41
N ASP A 240 17.40 -6.74 -21.10
CA ASP A 240 17.59 -6.71 -22.55
C ASP A 240 16.27 -6.67 -23.33
N TRP A 241 15.24 -7.34 -22.79
CA TRP A 241 13.92 -7.34 -23.38
C TRP A 241 13.18 -6.00 -23.18
N PHE A 242 13.39 -5.35 -22.03
CA PHE A 242 12.73 -4.10 -21.65
C PHE A 242 13.43 -2.83 -22.15
N ILE A 243 14.76 -2.78 -22.17
CA ILE A 243 15.52 -1.58 -22.57
C ILE A 243 15.23 -1.16 -24.03
N LYS A 244 14.87 -2.13 -24.87
CA LYS A 244 14.49 -1.89 -26.27
C LYS A 244 13.08 -1.29 -26.41
N LYS A 245 12.27 -1.34 -25.35
CA LYS A 245 10.84 -0.97 -25.36
C LYS A 245 10.54 0.28 -24.56
N ILE A 246 11.31 0.56 -23.51
CA ILE A 246 11.06 1.68 -22.58
C ILE A 246 12.30 2.55 -22.45
N ARG A 247 12.10 3.87 -22.38
CA ARG A 247 13.12 4.84 -22.00
C ARG A 247 13.12 5.07 -20.49
N LEU A 248 13.56 4.07 -19.72
CA LEU A 248 13.82 4.18 -18.29
C LEU A 248 15.30 3.91 -18.01
N PRO A 249 15.91 4.58 -17.01
CA PRO A 249 17.27 4.29 -16.60
C PRO A 249 17.34 2.91 -15.94
N SER A 250 18.56 2.37 -15.82
CA SER A 250 18.76 0.98 -15.40
C SER A 250 18.21 0.68 -14.02
N GLU A 251 18.28 1.67 -13.14
CA GLU A 251 17.84 1.67 -11.76
C GLU A 251 16.31 1.49 -11.66
N GLU A 252 15.56 2.17 -12.53
CA GLU A 252 14.10 2.08 -12.57
C GLU A 252 13.63 0.71 -13.12
N ILE A 253 14.37 0.16 -14.08
CA ILE A 253 14.10 -1.19 -14.62
C ILE A 253 14.43 -2.26 -13.57
N GLN A 254 15.53 -2.10 -12.83
CA GLN A 254 15.89 -2.95 -11.69
C GLN A 254 14.81 -2.94 -10.61
N PHE A 255 14.32 -1.76 -10.26
CA PHE A 255 13.23 -1.63 -9.29
C PHE A 255 11.93 -2.29 -9.77
N LEU A 256 11.56 -2.12 -11.04
CA LEU A 256 10.40 -2.81 -11.61
C LEU A 256 10.54 -4.33 -11.51
N TYR A 257 11.71 -4.86 -11.89
CA TYR A 257 12.01 -6.29 -11.78
C TYR A 257 11.85 -6.80 -10.34
N LEU A 258 12.38 -6.04 -9.38
CA LEU A 258 12.30 -6.34 -7.96
C LEU A 258 10.87 -6.34 -7.42
N ILE A 259 10.03 -5.38 -7.83
CA ILE A 259 8.59 -5.39 -7.50
C ILE A 259 7.95 -6.67 -8.02
N LEU A 260 8.20 -7.02 -9.29
CA LEU A 260 7.65 -8.21 -9.94
C LEU A 260 8.05 -9.48 -9.20
N GLN A 261 9.31 -9.62 -8.81
CA GLN A 261 9.77 -10.74 -8.00
C GLN A 261 9.13 -10.74 -6.60
N ALA A 262 9.16 -9.62 -5.88
CA ALA A 262 8.68 -9.58 -4.50
C ALA A 262 7.18 -9.92 -4.38
N LYS A 263 6.38 -9.51 -5.39
CA LYS A 263 4.92 -9.60 -5.38
C LYS A 263 4.32 -10.71 -6.24
N PHE A 264 4.95 -11.02 -7.36
CA PHE A 264 4.36 -11.86 -8.39
C PHE A 264 5.17 -13.11 -8.71
N PHE A 265 6.28 -13.38 -7.99
CA PHE A 265 7.12 -14.56 -8.24
C PHE A 265 6.33 -15.88 -8.27
N SER A 266 5.33 -16.05 -7.42
CA SER A 266 4.48 -17.26 -7.43
C SER A 266 3.67 -17.44 -8.72
N PHE A 267 3.45 -16.36 -9.48
CA PHE A 267 2.71 -16.36 -10.74
C PHE A 267 3.61 -16.43 -11.97
N PHE A 268 4.93 -16.51 -11.80
CA PHE A 268 5.85 -16.62 -12.93
C PHE A 268 5.67 -17.97 -13.62
N LYS A 269 5.90 -18.03 -14.94
CA LYS A 269 5.91 -19.30 -15.65
C LYS A 269 7.09 -20.15 -15.18
N ARG A 270 6.87 -21.47 -15.08
CA ARG A 270 7.85 -22.48 -14.60
C ARG A 270 9.29 -22.27 -15.09
N ARG A 271 9.51 -21.94 -16.38
CA ARG A 271 10.85 -21.70 -16.94
C ARG A 271 11.68 -20.66 -16.16
N PHE A 272 11.03 -19.63 -15.61
CA PHE A 272 11.70 -18.58 -14.84
C PHE A 272 12.05 -19.05 -13.44
N HIS A 273 11.20 -19.90 -12.84
CA HIS A 273 11.55 -20.58 -11.60
C HIS A 273 12.75 -21.50 -11.80
N ASP A 274 12.74 -22.33 -12.85
CA ASP A 274 13.84 -23.25 -13.16
C ASP A 274 15.16 -22.49 -13.37
N LEU A 275 15.14 -21.41 -14.14
CA LEU A 275 16.32 -20.57 -14.37
C LEU A 275 16.80 -19.89 -13.08
N TRP A 276 15.86 -19.40 -12.26
CA TRP A 276 16.19 -18.85 -10.94
C TRP A 276 16.82 -19.91 -10.04
N PHE A 277 16.26 -21.12 -9.96
CA PHE A 277 16.82 -22.22 -9.16
C PHE A 277 18.22 -22.61 -9.63
N TYR A 278 18.43 -22.70 -10.94
CA TYR A 278 19.74 -22.98 -11.51
C TYR A 278 20.77 -21.91 -11.13
N GLU A 279 20.41 -20.62 -11.20
CA GLU A 279 21.26 -19.53 -10.73
C GLU A 279 21.63 -19.69 -9.25
N GLN A 280 20.68 -20.07 -8.40
CA GLN A 280 20.94 -20.27 -6.97
C GLN A 280 21.85 -21.46 -6.66
N GLN A 281 21.82 -22.51 -7.48
CA GLN A 281 22.65 -23.69 -7.28
C GLN A 281 24.07 -23.53 -7.85
N THR A 282 24.25 -22.70 -8.88
CA THR A 282 25.51 -22.60 -9.63
C THR A 282 26.38 -21.42 -9.25
N LYS A 283 25.82 -20.36 -8.65
CA LYS A 283 26.57 -19.18 -8.23
C LYS A 283 26.84 -19.25 -6.71
N PRO A 284 28.07 -19.61 -6.27
CA PRO A 284 28.37 -19.76 -4.86
C PRO A 284 28.26 -18.42 -4.12
N THR A 285 27.35 -18.40 -3.15
CA THR A 285 27.34 -17.58 -1.91
C THR A 285 27.43 -16.06 -2.05
N ARG A 286 26.28 -15.47 -2.39
CA ARG A 286 25.63 -14.31 -1.71
C ARG A 286 24.36 -13.91 -2.44
N LEU A 287 24.28 -14.18 -3.75
CA LEU A 287 23.12 -13.83 -4.57
C LEU A 287 21.81 -14.43 -4.04
N PHE A 288 21.82 -15.66 -3.52
CA PHE A 288 20.65 -16.28 -2.88
C PHE A 288 20.21 -15.53 -1.62
N GLU A 289 21.12 -15.38 -0.66
CA GLU A 289 20.84 -14.73 0.62
C GLU A 289 20.42 -13.28 0.41
N LEU A 290 21.08 -12.63 -0.55
CA LEU A 290 20.76 -11.28 -0.96
C LEU A 290 19.39 -11.23 -1.64
N THR A 291 19.09 -12.08 -2.62
CA THR A 291 17.77 -12.12 -3.27
C THR A 291 16.66 -12.41 -2.27
N VAL A 292 16.85 -13.38 -1.36
CA VAL A 292 15.89 -13.68 -0.29
C VAL A 292 15.75 -12.50 0.67
N TYR A 293 16.85 -11.88 1.06
CA TYR A 293 16.85 -10.68 1.90
C TYR A 293 16.11 -9.53 1.24
N ILE A 294 16.34 -9.27 -0.06
CA ILE A 294 15.69 -8.23 -0.84
C ILE A 294 14.21 -8.53 -1.02
N MET A 295 13.88 -9.75 -1.41
CA MET A 295 12.49 -10.19 -1.52
C MET A 295 11.79 -10.04 -0.17
N LYS A 296 12.47 -10.34 0.94
CA LYS A 296 11.93 -10.14 2.29
C LYS A 296 11.75 -8.66 2.62
N GLN A 297 12.75 -7.80 2.38
CA GLN A 297 12.69 -6.36 2.60
C GLN A 297 11.57 -5.71 1.77
N LEU A 298 11.52 -6.00 0.47
CA LEU A 298 10.47 -5.51 -0.42
C LEU A 298 9.12 -6.13 -0.10
N ARG A 299 9.05 -7.40 0.29
CA ARG A 299 7.79 -7.99 0.74
C ARG A 299 7.32 -7.38 2.06
N GLU A 300 8.22 -7.01 2.97
CA GLU A 300 7.90 -6.34 4.23
C GLU A 300 7.42 -4.92 3.99
N GLN A 301 8.10 -4.17 3.12
CA GLN A 301 7.64 -2.88 2.63
C GLN A 301 6.29 -3.10 1.98
N PHE A 302 6.19 -3.81 0.87
CA PHE A 302 4.95 -4.01 0.15
C PHE A 302 3.98 -5.04 0.79
N ARG A 303 4.05 -5.37 2.09
CA ARG A 303 3.23 -6.46 2.66
C ARG A 303 1.74 -6.14 2.60
N GLU A 304 0.95 -7.13 2.21
CA GLU A 304 -0.51 -7.11 2.32
C GLU A 304 -0.93 -8.27 3.23
N TYR A 305 -2.04 -8.10 3.95
CA TYR A 305 -2.65 -9.16 4.77
C TYR A 305 -2.75 -10.47 3.98
N PRO A 306 -2.65 -11.64 4.65
CA PRO A 306 -2.36 -12.91 3.99
C PRO A 306 -3.39 -13.21 2.91
N LEU A 307 -2.93 -13.22 1.66
CA LEU A 307 -3.68 -13.82 0.57
C LEU A 307 -3.78 -15.32 0.82
N ILE A 308 -4.98 -15.87 0.65
CA ILE A 308 -5.21 -17.31 0.65
C ILE A 308 -4.47 -17.88 -0.56
N PHE A 309 -3.46 -18.69 -0.30
CA PHE A 309 -2.68 -19.37 -1.33
C PHE A 309 -3.53 -20.46 -1.98
N THR A 310 -3.36 -20.66 -3.29
CA THR A 310 -3.79 -21.89 -3.96
C THR A 310 -2.78 -23.00 -3.68
N ASP A 311 -3.26 -24.24 -3.53
CA ASP A 311 -2.50 -25.41 -3.05
C ASP A 311 -1.20 -25.65 -3.83
N ASP A 312 -1.17 -25.38 -5.14
CA ASP A 312 0.03 -25.52 -5.97
C ASP A 312 1.16 -24.56 -5.55
N SER A 313 0.81 -23.32 -5.21
CA SER A 313 1.77 -22.31 -4.76
C SER A 313 2.39 -22.68 -3.40
N PHE A 314 1.60 -23.35 -2.57
CA PHE A 314 1.99 -23.83 -1.25
C PHE A 314 2.94 -25.02 -1.36
N ILE A 315 2.67 -25.94 -2.29
CA ILE A 315 3.55 -27.07 -2.59
C ILE A 315 4.89 -26.59 -3.13
N TYR A 316 4.94 -25.63 -4.06
CA TYR A 316 6.21 -25.10 -4.55
C TYR A 316 7.01 -24.37 -3.46
N PHE A 317 6.33 -23.64 -2.56
CA PHE A 317 6.98 -23.00 -1.41
C PHE A 317 7.50 -23.99 -0.36
N PHE A 318 6.77 -25.10 -0.12
CA PHE A 318 7.21 -26.15 0.81
C PHE A 318 8.32 -27.02 0.22
N VAL A 319 8.22 -27.41 -1.05
CA VAL A 319 9.31 -28.09 -1.78
C VAL A 319 10.55 -27.20 -1.77
N PHE A 320 10.40 -25.88 -1.88
CA PHE A 320 11.47 -24.91 -1.77
C PHE A 320 12.12 -24.87 -0.37
N ILE A 321 11.34 -24.79 0.71
CA ILE A 321 11.89 -24.87 2.08
C ILE A 321 12.57 -26.23 2.31
N PHE A 322 11.96 -27.31 1.82
CA PHE A 322 12.47 -28.66 1.99
C PHE A 322 13.81 -28.86 1.28
N ILE A 323 13.97 -28.38 0.04
CA ILE A 323 15.22 -28.45 -0.71
C ILE A 323 16.34 -27.62 -0.05
N ILE A 324 16.03 -26.44 0.49
CA ILE A 324 17.03 -25.59 1.19
C ILE A 324 17.48 -26.22 2.50
N VAL A 325 16.56 -26.80 3.26
CA VAL A 325 16.88 -27.49 4.52
C VAL A 325 17.66 -28.77 4.23
N TYR A 326 17.29 -29.54 3.22
CA TYR A 326 18.00 -30.77 2.85
C TYR A 326 19.38 -30.51 2.25
N SER A 327 19.57 -29.48 1.42
CA SER A 327 20.88 -29.18 0.83
C SER A 327 21.89 -28.73 1.89
N LYS A 328 21.44 -28.01 2.93
CA LYS A 328 22.30 -27.64 4.08
C LYS A 328 22.63 -28.83 5.00
N ILE A 329 21.73 -29.79 5.14
CA ILE A 329 21.99 -31.01 5.92
C ILE A 329 22.96 -31.95 5.17
N PHE A 330 22.82 -32.08 3.84
CA PHE A 330 23.72 -32.91 3.04
C PHE A 330 25.13 -32.34 2.92
N HIS A 331 25.29 -31.02 2.98
CA HIS A 331 26.60 -30.37 2.99
C HIS A 331 27.34 -30.46 4.34
N PHE A 332 26.65 -30.89 5.41
CA PHE A 332 27.23 -31.12 6.74
C PHE A 332 27.50 -32.60 7.03
N LEU A 333 27.05 -33.53 6.17
CA LEU A 333 27.17 -34.98 6.34
C LEU A 333 28.07 -35.66 5.29
N ASN A 334 28.67 -34.89 4.38
CA ASN A 334 29.79 -35.28 3.52
C ASN A 334 30.93 -34.30 3.74
#